data_AF-A0AAV1FY99-F1
#
_entry.id   AF-A0AAV1FY99-F1
#
_cell.length_a   1.000
_cell.length_b   1.000
_cell.length_c   1.000
_cell.angle_alpha   90.00
_cell.angle_beta   90.00
_cell.angle_gamma   90.00
#
_symmetry.space_group_name_H-M   'P 1'
#
loop_
_entity.id
_entity.type
_entity.pdbx_description
1 polymer ?
#
loop_
_entity_poly.entity_id
_entity_poly.type
_entity_poly.pdbx_seq_one_letter_code
_entity_poly.pdbx_strand_id
1 'polypeptide(L)'
;MDFPDFSLTAKTMEEYRENHWPNLEEAIGRLLVHNPTDHISVSYAQIYSYVYRCVCQQHSELLYNDLILKITSHLQQVSTHLEASPPENIIENFSDALNRYTASLQCIVPVFMHLNKSYIEPKLNRDLKMELMKLFADHVAEKHVNTLISLLVQANATPFQVQPSTMASIVKGLYSLRPEWAELAPALFSSFIPQINPPAVESLLSDYAAHDKKLQMELSLNGFSRSVSRGCSLQQLPVTVSTTFPKTADSISQMCCCCFFF
;
A
#
# COMPACT_ATOMS: atom_id res chain seq x y z
N MET A 1 39.63 11.88 -32.76
CA MET A 1 38.17 11.89 -32.98
C MET A 1 37.78 10.44 -33.23
N ASP A 2 37.46 9.72 -32.17
CA ASP A 2 36.88 8.38 -32.29
C ASP A 2 35.44 8.54 -32.76
N PHE A 3 35.13 8.02 -33.94
CA PHE A 3 33.76 7.88 -34.39
C PHE A 3 33.11 6.80 -33.52
N PRO A 4 31.96 7.07 -32.87
CA PRO A 4 31.21 6.01 -32.20
C PRO A 4 30.84 4.97 -33.26
N ASP A 5 31.19 3.70 -33.02
CA ASP A 5 30.85 2.61 -33.91
C ASP A 5 29.33 2.39 -33.91
N PHE A 6 28.65 3.05 -34.85
CA PHE A 6 27.21 2.96 -35.05
C PHE A 6 26.72 1.51 -35.21
N SER A 7 27.58 0.59 -35.68
CA SER A 7 27.23 -0.82 -35.88
C SER A 7 27.08 -1.57 -34.56
N LEU A 8 27.89 -1.26 -33.54
CA LEU A 8 27.75 -1.87 -32.22
C LEU A 8 26.47 -1.42 -31.50
N THR A 9 26.14 -0.12 -31.56
CA THR A 9 24.90 0.41 -30.95
C THR A 9 23.64 -0.14 -31.61
N ALA A 10 23.64 -0.35 -32.92
CA ALA A 10 22.52 -0.97 -33.62
C ALA A 10 22.30 -2.42 -33.13
N LYS A 11 23.38 -3.19 -33.01
CA LYS A 11 23.34 -4.59 -32.57
C LYS A 11 22.91 -4.74 -31.11
N THR A 12 23.33 -3.83 -30.23
CA THR A 12 22.88 -3.83 -28.82
C THR A 12 21.41 -3.43 -28.70
N MET A 13 20.94 -2.51 -29.54
CA MET A 13 19.54 -2.06 -29.56
C MET A 13 18.58 -3.16 -30.05
N GLU A 14 18.99 -3.94 -31.05
CA GLU A 14 18.25 -5.13 -31.52
C GLU A 14 18.18 -6.21 -30.43
N GLU A 15 19.31 -6.51 -29.77
CA GLU A 15 19.36 -7.47 -28.66
C GLU A 15 18.44 -7.05 -27.50
N TYR A 16 18.38 -5.76 -27.19
CA TYR A 16 17.43 -5.23 -26.21
C TYR A 16 15.98 -5.54 -26.59
N ARG A 17 15.59 -5.24 -27.84
CA ARG A 17 14.20 -5.35 -28.31
C ARG A 17 13.75 -6.79 -28.50
N GLU A 18 14.63 -7.66 -28.96
CA GLU A 18 14.27 -9.04 -29.31
C GLU A 18 14.41 -10.00 -28.14
N ASN A 19 15.38 -9.75 -27.24
CA ASN A 19 15.73 -10.70 -26.19
C ASN A 19 15.54 -10.13 -24.78
N HIS A 20 16.14 -8.99 -24.46
CA HIS A 20 16.15 -8.53 -23.07
C HIS A 20 14.78 -8.03 -22.59
N TRP A 21 14.18 -7.08 -23.32
CA TRP A 21 12.92 -6.46 -22.92
C TRP A 21 11.74 -7.44 -22.95
N PRO A 22 11.50 -8.27 -23.98
CA PRO A 22 10.34 -9.18 -23.98
C PRO A 22 10.34 -10.16 -22.80
N ASN A 23 11.51 -10.72 -22.47
CA ASN A 23 11.66 -11.61 -21.32
C ASN A 23 11.46 -10.86 -19.98
N LEU A 24 11.97 -9.62 -19.89
CA LEU A 24 11.74 -8.75 -18.73
C LEU A 24 10.25 -8.40 -18.58
N GLU A 25 9.61 -7.98 -19.67
CA GLU A 25 8.22 -7.58 -19.72
C GLU A 25 7.29 -8.71 -19.30
N GLU A 26 7.52 -9.92 -19.81
CA GLU A 26 6.76 -11.10 -19.43
C GLU A 26 6.94 -11.42 -17.93
N ALA A 27 8.18 -11.36 -17.44
CA ALA A 27 8.48 -11.60 -16.04
C ALA A 27 7.79 -10.56 -15.12
N ILE A 28 7.84 -9.27 -15.47
CA ILE A 28 7.14 -8.19 -14.75
C ILE A 28 5.63 -8.43 -14.77
N GLY A 29 5.07 -8.80 -15.92
CA GLY A 29 3.64 -9.12 -16.05
C GLY A 29 3.22 -10.24 -15.11
N ARG A 30 4.01 -11.31 -15.02
CA ARG A 30 3.78 -12.40 -14.06
C ARG A 30 3.86 -11.92 -12.61
N LEU A 31 4.85 -11.09 -12.26
CA LEU A 31 4.99 -10.53 -10.91
C LEU A 31 3.81 -9.63 -10.50
N LEU A 32 3.22 -8.89 -11.44
CA LEU A 32 2.09 -7.99 -11.18
C LEU A 32 0.77 -8.73 -10.97
N VAL A 33 0.58 -9.87 -11.63
CA VAL A 33 -0.65 -10.69 -11.53
C VAL A 33 -0.56 -11.72 -10.40
N HIS A 34 0.64 -11.98 -9.90
CA HIS A 34 0.90 -13.02 -8.92
C HIS A 34 0.14 -12.83 -7.60
N ASN A 35 -0.44 -13.92 -7.07
CA ASN A 35 -0.98 -13.96 -5.71
C ASN A 35 0.09 -14.44 -4.72
N PRO A 36 0.23 -13.81 -3.54
CA PRO A 36 1.27 -14.14 -2.56
C PRO A 36 1.34 -15.61 -2.10
N THR A 37 0.27 -16.39 -2.32
CA THR A 37 0.16 -17.80 -1.94
C THR A 37 0.69 -18.77 -2.99
N ASP A 38 0.92 -18.32 -4.23
CA ASP A 38 1.32 -19.18 -5.32
C ASP A 38 2.85 -19.28 -5.40
N HIS A 39 3.38 -20.33 -6.04
CA HIS A 39 4.81 -20.38 -6.35
C HIS A 39 5.09 -19.57 -7.63
N ILE A 40 5.92 -18.53 -7.53
CA ILE A 40 6.35 -17.74 -8.70
C ILE A 40 7.30 -18.57 -9.56
N SER A 41 6.89 -18.91 -10.78
CA SER A 41 7.75 -19.57 -11.79
C SER A 41 8.59 -18.56 -12.58
N VAL A 42 9.32 -17.69 -11.89
CA VAL A 42 10.19 -16.69 -12.51
C VAL A 42 11.60 -16.80 -11.92
N SER A 43 12.60 -16.88 -12.79
CA SER A 43 14.00 -16.91 -12.38
C SER A 43 14.51 -15.51 -12.09
N TYR A 44 14.52 -15.12 -10.81
CA TYR A 44 15.04 -13.81 -10.39
C TYR A 44 16.45 -13.55 -10.93
N ALA A 45 17.34 -14.54 -10.88
CA ALA A 45 18.71 -14.42 -11.40
C ALA A 45 18.76 -14.02 -12.88
N GLN A 46 17.84 -14.54 -13.70
CA GLN A 46 17.74 -14.16 -15.11
C GLN A 46 17.23 -12.71 -15.26
N ILE A 47 16.18 -12.33 -14.52
CA ILE A 47 15.66 -10.96 -14.58
C ILE A 47 16.74 -9.93 -14.18
N TYR A 48 17.43 -10.18 -13.07
CA TYR A 48 18.57 -9.36 -12.62
C TYR A 48 19.66 -9.26 -13.68
N SER A 49 20.00 -10.38 -14.33
CA SER A 49 21.01 -10.41 -15.38
C SER A 49 20.61 -9.56 -16.59
N TYR A 50 19.34 -9.60 -16.99
CA TYR A 50 18.84 -8.75 -18.09
C TYR A 50 18.88 -7.27 -17.73
N VAL A 51 18.40 -6.88 -16.55
CA VAL A 51 18.46 -5.48 -16.09
C VAL A 51 19.91 -4.98 -16.08
N TYR A 52 20.82 -5.77 -15.51
CA TYR A 52 22.24 -5.42 -15.45
C TYR A 52 22.83 -5.21 -16.86
N ARG A 53 22.58 -6.14 -17.79
CA ARG A 53 23.04 -6.02 -19.19
C ARG A 53 22.51 -4.76 -19.86
N CYS A 54 21.21 -4.47 -19.72
CA CYS A 54 20.60 -3.26 -20.29
C CYS A 54 21.25 -1.98 -19.75
N VAL A 55 21.54 -1.92 -18.45
CA VAL A 55 22.23 -0.78 -17.83
C VAL A 55 23.67 -0.65 -18.37
N CYS A 56 24.42 -1.75 -18.44
CA CYS A 56 25.79 -1.75 -18.99
C CYS A 56 25.84 -1.35 -20.47
N GLN A 57 24.81 -1.70 -21.25
CA GLN A 57 24.66 -1.33 -22.66
C GLN A 57 24.12 0.11 -22.86
N GLN A 58 24.03 0.93 -21.82
CA GLN A 58 23.54 2.32 -21.87
C GLN A 58 22.06 2.46 -22.25
N HIS A 59 21.24 1.42 -22.06
CA HIS A 59 19.80 1.45 -22.31
C HIS A 59 18.98 1.85 -21.07
N SER A 60 19.57 2.51 -20.06
CA SER A 60 18.90 2.80 -18.79
C SER A 60 17.64 3.66 -18.94
N GLU A 61 17.69 4.71 -19.76
CA GLU A 61 16.53 5.57 -20.01
C GLU A 61 15.40 4.83 -20.73
N LEU A 62 15.74 4.04 -21.74
CA LEU A 62 14.78 3.23 -22.47
C LEU A 62 14.13 2.18 -21.56
N LEU A 63 14.94 1.44 -20.80
CA LEU A 63 14.46 0.43 -19.85
C LEU A 63 13.53 1.05 -18.78
N TYR A 64 13.87 2.24 -18.30
CA TYR A 64 13.03 2.99 -17.38
C TYR A 64 11.69 3.34 -18.02
N ASN A 65 11.68 3.92 -19.22
CA ASN A 65 10.44 4.30 -19.91
C ASN A 65 9.55 3.09 -20.20
N ASP A 66 10.14 1.98 -20.65
CA ASP A 66 9.43 0.75 -20.93
C ASP A 66 8.83 0.13 -19.65
N LEU A 67 9.57 0.16 -18.52
CA LEU A 67 9.07 -0.27 -17.21
C LEU A 67 7.86 0.56 -16.76
N ILE A 68 7.96 1.90 -16.83
CA ILE A 68 6.89 2.82 -16.46
C ILE A 68 5.66 2.59 -17.35
N LEU A 69 5.85 2.44 -18.66
CA LEU A 69 4.78 2.18 -19.61
C LEU A 69 4.08 0.85 -19.32
N LYS A 70 4.85 -0.23 -19.08
CA LYS A 70 4.29 -1.55 -18.76
C LYS A 70 3.45 -1.53 -17.50
N ILE A 71 3.96 -0.93 -16.43
CA ILE A 71 3.23 -0.83 -15.16
C ILE A 71 2.01 0.05 -15.30
N THR A 72 2.12 1.18 -16.00
CA THR A 72 0.99 2.08 -16.26
C THR A 72 -0.14 1.38 -17.03
N SER A 73 0.20 0.62 -18.07
CA SER A 73 -0.78 -0.15 -18.85
C SER A 73 -1.49 -1.19 -17.99
N HIS A 74 -0.77 -1.91 -17.13
CA HIS A 74 -1.37 -2.84 -16.18
C HIS A 74 -2.31 -2.14 -15.19
N LEU A 75 -1.91 -1.00 -14.63
CA LEU A 75 -2.73 -0.25 -13.68
C LEU A 75 -4.00 0.31 -14.32
N GLN A 76 -3.94 0.74 -15.59
CA GLN A 76 -5.12 1.13 -16.33
C GLN A 76 -6.10 -0.04 -16.48
N GLN A 77 -5.61 -1.25 -16.77
CA GLN A 77 -6.46 -2.46 -16.82
C GLN A 77 -7.10 -2.75 -15.45
N VAL A 78 -6.32 -2.65 -14.36
CA VAL A 78 -6.84 -2.79 -13.00
C VAL A 78 -7.95 -1.77 -12.71
N SER A 79 -7.74 -0.50 -13.09
CA SER A 79 -8.77 0.55 -12.95
C SER A 79 -10.05 0.18 -13.71
N THR A 80 -9.95 -0.26 -14.97
CA THR A 80 -11.13 -0.63 -15.76
C THR A 80 -11.88 -1.83 -15.17
N HIS A 81 -11.16 -2.80 -14.59
CA HIS A 81 -11.78 -3.94 -13.92
C HIS A 81 -12.51 -3.52 -12.64
N LEU A 82 -11.94 -2.57 -11.88
CA LEU A 82 -12.58 -1.99 -10.71
C LEU A 82 -13.84 -1.18 -11.08
N GLU A 83 -13.80 -0.42 -12.17
CA GLU A 83 -14.96 0.33 -12.69
C GLU A 83 -16.10 -0.60 -13.13
N ALA A 84 -15.77 -1.77 -13.69
CA ALA A 84 -16.74 -2.78 -14.10
C ALA A 84 -17.23 -3.67 -12.94
N SER A 85 -16.65 -3.53 -11.74
CA SER A 85 -17.01 -4.35 -10.58
C SER A 85 -18.35 -3.90 -9.97
N PRO A 86 -19.14 -4.83 -9.42
CA PRO A 86 -20.37 -4.49 -8.72
C PRO A 86 -20.06 -3.67 -7.45
N PRO A 87 -20.92 -2.70 -7.08
CA PRO A 87 -20.64 -1.74 -6.00
C PRO A 87 -20.42 -2.40 -4.65
N GLU A 88 -21.01 -3.57 -4.41
CA GLU A 88 -20.87 -4.34 -3.18
C GLU A 88 -19.45 -4.87 -2.97
N ASN A 89 -18.72 -5.12 -4.06
CA ASN A 89 -17.38 -5.72 -4.03
C ASN A 89 -16.26 -4.71 -4.27
N ILE A 90 -16.56 -3.44 -4.56
CA ILE A 90 -15.55 -2.41 -4.85
C ILE A 90 -14.53 -2.28 -3.72
N ILE A 91 -14.98 -2.32 -2.46
CA ILE A 91 -14.11 -2.20 -1.28
C ILE A 91 -13.10 -3.35 -1.25
N GLU A 92 -13.56 -4.59 -1.36
CA GLU A 92 -12.70 -5.79 -1.32
C GLU A 92 -11.78 -5.84 -2.53
N ASN A 93 -12.32 -5.63 -3.74
CA ASN A 93 -11.53 -5.64 -4.98
C ASN A 93 -10.44 -4.57 -4.98
N PHE A 94 -10.73 -3.37 -4.46
CA PHE A 94 -9.72 -2.31 -4.33
C PHE A 94 -8.65 -2.68 -3.30
N SER A 95 -9.04 -3.22 -2.14
CA SER A 95 -8.08 -3.69 -1.13
C SER A 95 -7.16 -4.76 -1.69
N ASP A 96 -7.71 -5.73 -2.41
CA ASP A 96 -6.95 -6.81 -3.04
C ASP A 96 -6.01 -6.27 -4.11
N ALA A 97 -6.47 -5.36 -4.97
CA ALA A 97 -5.64 -4.72 -5.98
C ALA A 97 -4.46 -3.95 -5.35
N LEU A 98 -4.73 -3.18 -4.30
CA LEU A 98 -3.70 -2.40 -3.58
C LEU A 98 -2.68 -3.30 -2.88
N ASN A 99 -3.15 -4.33 -2.18
CA ASN A 99 -2.30 -5.28 -1.47
C ASN A 99 -1.44 -6.09 -2.43
N ARG A 100 -2.05 -6.60 -3.52
CA ARG A 100 -1.33 -7.33 -4.57
C ARG A 100 -0.26 -6.45 -5.20
N TYR A 101 -0.61 -5.24 -5.62
CA TYR A 101 0.36 -4.32 -6.23
C TYR A 101 1.51 -4.00 -5.28
N THR A 102 1.22 -3.69 -4.02
CA THR A 102 2.23 -3.40 -3.00
C THR A 102 3.15 -4.59 -2.76
N ALA A 103 2.62 -5.81 -2.76
CA ALA A 103 3.41 -7.03 -2.67
C ALA A 103 4.30 -7.24 -3.91
N SER A 104 3.76 -7.05 -5.11
CA SER A 104 4.54 -7.13 -6.36
C SER A 104 5.71 -6.14 -6.38
N LEU A 105 5.54 -4.93 -5.83
CA LEU A 105 6.61 -3.95 -5.73
C LEU A 105 7.77 -4.41 -4.81
N GLN A 106 7.51 -5.24 -3.80
CA GLN A 106 8.58 -5.83 -2.99
C GLN A 106 9.50 -6.73 -3.80
N CYS A 107 9.02 -7.29 -4.91
CA CYS A 107 9.81 -8.12 -5.82
C CYS A 107 10.42 -7.29 -6.96
N ILE A 108 9.65 -6.35 -7.53
CA ILE A 108 10.09 -5.56 -8.70
C ILE A 108 11.18 -4.57 -8.30
N VAL A 109 11.04 -3.83 -7.20
CA VAL A 109 11.99 -2.77 -6.84
C VAL A 109 13.41 -3.31 -6.65
N PRO A 110 13.66 -4.41 -5.91
CA PRO A 110 14.99 -4.98 -5.80
C PRO A 110 15.59 -5.41 -7.14
N VAL A 111 14.79 -6.01 -8.02
CA VAL A 111 15.22 -6.44 -9.37
C VAL A 111 15.78 -5.28 -10.18
N PHE A 112 15.19 -4.09 -10.03
CA PHE A 112 15.59 -2.88 -10.71
C PHE A 112 16.58 -2.01 -9.90
N MET A 113 17.16 -2.51 -8.81
CA MET A 113 18.07 -1.72 -7.95
C MET A 113 19.26 -1.14 -8.73
N HIS A 114 19.83 -1.88 -9.69
CA HIS A 114 20.92 -1.37 -10.53
C HIS A 114 20.48 -0.20 -11.42
N LEU A 115 19.27 -0.25 -11.98
CA LEU A 115 18.71 0.86 -12.74
C LEU A 115 18.47 2.07 -11.83
N ASN A 116 17.92 1.83 -10.62
CA ASN A 116 17.66 2.88 -9.65
C ASN A 116 18.93 3.66 -9.29
N LYS A 117 20.00 2.96 -8.92
CA LYS A 117 21.27 3.56 -8.50
C LYS A 117 22.09 4.18 -9.64
N SER A 118 21.95 3.69 -10.87
CA SER A 118 22.76 4.16 -12.01
C SER A 118 22.09 5.28 -12.82
N TYR A 119 20.76 5.38 -12.77
CA TYR A 119 19.99 6.29 -13.60
C TYR A 119 18.97 7.11 -12.80
N ILE A 120 18.05 6.46 -12.10
CA ILE A 120 16.88 7.14 -11.50
C ILE A 120 17.29 8.11 -10.40
N GLU A 121 18.02 7.64 -9.38
CA GLU A 121 18.53 8.49 -8.30
C GLU A 121 19.47 9.60 -8.81
N PRO A 122 20.56 9.31 -9.56
CA PRO A 122 21.52 10.34 -9.93
C PRO A 122 21.03 11.30 -11.02
N LYS A 123 20.19 10.86 -11.97
CA LYS A 123 19.76 11.70 -13.11
C LYS A 123 18.37 12.28 -12.95
N LEU A 124 17.43 11.54 -12.37
CA LEU A 124 16.05 11.99 -12.21
C LEU A 124 15.79 12.57 -10.81
N ASN A 125 16.67 12.31 -9.83
CA ASN A 125 16.49 12.68 -8.42
C ASN A 125 15.15 12.15 -7.87
N ARG A 126 14.86 10.88 -8.16
CA ARG A 126 13.63 10.17 -7.75
C ARG A 126 13.99 8.84 -7.11
N ASP A 127 13.02 8.27 -6.41
CA ASP A 127 13.07 6.89 -5.91
C ASP A 127 12.07 6.03 -6.70
N LEU A 128 12.54 4.89 -7.21
CA LEU A 128 11.72 4.00 -8.02
C LEU A 128 10.46 3.52 -7.26
N LYS A 129 10.58 3.16 -5.98
CA LYS A 129 9.43 2.67 -5.21
C LYS A 129 8.36 3.76 -5.06
N MET A 130 8.76 4.97 -4.70
CA MET A 130 7.86 6.12 -4.62
C MET A 130 7.19 6.42 -5.97
N GLU A 131 7.96 6.34 -7.06
CA GLU A 131 7.44 6.60 -8.40
C GLU A 131 6.40 5.54 -8.84
N LEU A 132 6.66 4.26 -8.58
CA LEU A 132 5.71 3.19 -8.88
C LEU A 132 4.45 3.29 -8.01
N MET A 133 4.59 3.59 -6.71
CA MET A 133 3.43 3.86 -5.84
C MET A 133 2.60 5.04 -6.33
N LYS A 134 3.25 6.10 -6.82
CA LYS A 134 2.57 7.24 -7.43
C LYS A 134 1.78 6.83 -8.68
N LEU A 135 2.29 5.93 -9.52
CA LEU A 135 1.53 5.45 -10.67
C LEU A 135 0.19 4.80 -10.26
N PHE A 136 0.18 4.01 -9.17
CA PHE A 136 -1.06 3.44 -8.64
C PHE A 136 -2.01 4.53 -8.13
N ALA A 137 -1.46 5.53 -7.42
CA ALA A 137 -2.25 6.68 -6.97
C ALA A 137 -2.95 7.38 -8.16
N ASP A 138 -2.18 7.71 -9.20
CA ASP A 138 -2.64 8.52 -10.33
C ASP A 138 -3.60 7.74 -11.26
N HIS A 139 -3.32 6.46 -11.51
CA HIS A 139 -4.06 5.69 -12.53
C HIS A 139 -5.22 4.86 -11.98
N VAL A 140 -5.21 4.55 -10.69
CA VAL A 140 -6.22 3.72 -10.02
C VAL A 140 -6.88 4.50 -8.90
N ALA A 141 -6.15 4.85 -7.84
CA ALA A 141 -6.78 5.36 -6.63
C ALA A 141 -7.52 6.69 -6.85
N GLU A 142 -6.96 7.64 -7.59
CA GLU A 142 -7.56 8.95 -7.84
C GLU A 142 -8.94 8.87 -8.53
N LYS A 143 -9.14 7.87 -9.38
CA LYS A 143 -10.44 7.63 -10.05
C LYS A 143 -11.49 7.05 -9.12
N HIS A 144 -11.05 6.26 -8.15
CA HIS A 144 -11.92 5.47 -7.28
C HIS A 144 -12.12 6.08 -5.89
N VAL A 145 -11.28 7.03 -5.47
CA VAL A 145 -11.21 7.53 -4.09
C VAL A 145 -12.52 8.12 -3.59
N ASN A 146 -13.24 8.89 -4.41
CA ASN A 146 -14.49 9.53 -4.00
C ASN A 146 -15.59 8.49 -3.73
N THR A 147 -15.77 7.55 -4.66
CA THR A 147 -16.74 6.45 -4.53
C THR A 147 -16.36 5.55 -3.36
N LEU A 148 -15.07 5.21 -3.25
CA LEU A 148 -14.55 4.34 -2.21
C LEU A 148 -14.77 4.96 -0.82
N ILE A 149 -14.42 6.24 -0.62
CA ILE A 149 -14.62 6.92 0.67
C ILE A 149 -16.11 6.96 1.05
N SER A 150 -17.01 7.25 0.11
CA SER A 150 -18.46 7.23 0.37
C SER A 150 -18.92 5.84 0.84
N LEU A 151 -18.47 4.79 0.16
CA LEU A 151 -18.81 3.41 0.54
C LEU A 151 -18.18 3.03 1.88
N LEU A 152 -16.96 3.48 2.16
CA LEU A 152 -16.27 3.20 3.43
C LEU A 152 -16.99 3.86 4.61
N VAL A 153 -17.45 5.10 4.46
CA VAL A 153 -18.23 5.81 5.50
C VAL A 153 -19.55 5.08 5.76
N GLN A 154 -20.25 4.64 4.70
CA GLN A 154 -21.49 3.88 4.84
C GLN A 154 -21.25 2.54 5.55
N ALA A 155 -20.24 1.79 5.12
CA ALA A 155 -19.87 0.51 5.73
C ALA A 155 -19.37 0.62 7.17
N ASN A 156 -18.81 1.78 7.57
CA ASN A 156 -18.46 2.04 8.97
C ASN A 156 -19.67 2.31 9.86
N ALA A 157 -20.80 2.77 9.29
CA ALA A 157 -22.05 2.97 10.02
C ALA A 157 -22.86 1.66 10.20
N THR A 158 -22.57 0.64 9.39
CA THR A 158 -23.24 -0.67 9.40
C THR A 158 -22.31 -1.77 9.95
N PRO A 159 -22.58 -2.31 11.16
CA PRO A 159 -21.75 -3.37 11.73
C PRO A 159 -21.67 -4.60 10.81
N PHE A 160 -20.48 -5.18 10.67
CA PHE A 160 -20.20 -6.44 9.96
C PHE A 160 -20.35 -6.45 8.43
N GLN A 161 -20.59 -5.29 7.79
CA GLN A 161 -20.65 -5.24 6.32
C GLN A 161 -19.27 -5.46 5.66
N VAL A 162 -18.20 -4.96 6.29
CA VAL A 162 -16.81 -5.13 5.83
C VAL A 162 -15.94 -5.56 7.01
N GLN A 163 -14.98 -6.45 6.76
CA GLN A 163 -14.02 -6.86 7.77
C GLN A 163 -13.15 -5.66 8.24
N PRO A 164 -12.99 -5.44 9.55
CA PRO A 164 -12.18 -4.33 10.07
C PRO A 164 -10.74 -4.31 9.54
N SER A 165 -10.17 -5.49 9.23
CA SER A 165 -8.84 -5.62 8.63
C SER A 165 -8.78 -5.01 7.23
N THR A 166 -9.78 -5.27 6.39
CA THR A 166 -9.90 -4.72 5.03
C THR A 166 -10.03 -3.21 5.09
N MET A 167 -10.87 -2.71 6.01
CA MET A 167 -11.05 -1.29 6.25
C MET A 167 -9.74 -0.59 6.64
N ALA A 168 -9.03 -1.16 7.62
CA ALA A 168 -7.74 -0.64 8.05
C ALA A 168 -6.69 -0.69 6.92
N SER A 169 -6.70 -1.74 6.10
CA SER A 169 -5.79 -1.89 4.95
C SER A 169 -5.99 -0.77 3.93
N ILE A 170 -7.25 -0.50 3.57
CA ILE A 170 -7.59 0.55 2.60
C ILE A 170 -7.27 1.92 3.17
N VAL A 171 -7.70 2.24 4.39
CA VAL A 171 -7.48 3.56 5.00
C VAL A 171 -5.98 3.86 5.14
N LYS A 172 -5.20 2.90 5.65
CA LYS A 172 -3.73 3.05 5.74
C LYS A 172 -3.08 3.14 4.36
N GLY A 173 -3.57 2.36 3.41
CA GLY A 173 -3.08 2.36 2.04
C GLY A 173 -3.32 3.68 1.32
N LEU A 174 -4.54 4.22 1.39
CA LEU A 174 -4.90 5.54 0.86
C LEU A 174 -4.03 6.63 1.49
N TYR A 175 -3.87 6.62 2.82
CA TYR A 175 -3.02 7.58 3.51
C TYR A 175 -1.55 7.49 3.08
N SER A 176 -1.05 6.27 2.86
CA SER A 176 0.33 6.04 2.39
C SER A 176 0.54 6.50 0.94
N LEU A 177 -0.50 6.46 0.11
CA LEU A 177 -0.47 6.95 -1.27
C LEU A 177 -0.50 8.48 -1.31
N ARG A 178 -1.53 9.09 -0.70
CA ARG A 178 -1.66 10.54 -0.56
C ARG A 178 -2.33 10.90 0.77
N PRO A 179 -1.61 11.53 1.71
CA PRO A 179 -2.17 11.94 3.00
C PRO A 179 -3.33 12.93 2.89
N GLU A 180 -3.37 13.75 1.83
CA GLU A 180 -4.41 14.76 1.57
C GLU A 180 -5.81 14.16 1.47
N TRP A 181 -5.95 12.88 1.08
CA TRP A 181 -7.25 12.22 1.03
C TRP A 181 -7.88 11.99 2.41
N ALA A 182 -7.10 12.12 3.50
CA ALA A 182 -7.66 12.09 4.85
C ALA A 182 -8.63 13.26 5.11
N GLU A 183 -8.48 14.38 4.40
CA GLU A 183 -9.39 15.54 4.51
C GLU A 183 -10.80 15.23 4.01
N LEU A 184 -10.96 14.25 3.12
CA LEU A 184 -12.26 13.84 2.58
C LEU A 184 -13.13 13.14 3.63
N ALA A 185 -12.52 12.43 4.58
CA ALA A 185 -13.24 11.77 5.67
C ALA A 185 -12.41 11.68 6.97
N PRO A 186 -12.16 12.81 7.67
CA PRO A 186 -11.25 12.84 8.82
C PRO A 186 -11.67 11.89 9.95
N ALA A 187 -12.98 11.80 10.20
CA ALA A 187 -13.54 10.91 11.21
C ALA A 187 -13.25 9.43 10.91
N LEU A 188 -13.35 9.01 9.64
CA LEU A 188 -13.03 7.64 9.22
C LEU A 188 -11.54 7.37 9.33
N PHE A 189 -10.68 8.28 8.87
CA PHE A 189 -9.24 8.07 8.94
C PHE A 189 -8.76 7.99 10.40
N SER A 190 -9.25 8.89 11.26
CA SER A 190 -8.88 8.97 12.69
C SER A 190 -9.25 7.73 13.51
N SER A 191 -10.19 6.90 13.07
CA SER A 191 -10.53 5.65 13.76
C SER A 191 -9.51 4.53 13.51
N PHE A 192 -8.75 4.59 12.41
CA PHE A 192 -7.80 3.54 12.02
C PHE A 192 -6.33 3.94 12.10
N ILE A 193 -6.01 5.24 12.08
CA ILE A 193 -4.64 5.74 12.22
C ILE A 193 -4.60 6.74 13.39
N PRO A 194 -3.74 6.50 14.40
CA PRO A 194 -3.61 7.42 15.53
C PRO A 194 -2.96 8.74 15.09
N GLN A 195 -3.35 9.85 15.73
CA GLN A 195 -2.72 11.18 15.58
C GLN A 195 -2.83 11.86 14.20
N ILE A 196 -3.82 11.53 13.36
CA ILE A 196 -4.02 12.23 12.07
C ILE A 196 -4.70 13.59 12.24
N ASN A 197 -5.48 13.75 13.32
CA ASN A 197 -6.19 14.99 13.55
C ASN A 197 -5.19 16.13 13.79
N PRO A 198 -5.45 17.34 13.28
CA PRO A 198 -4.58 18.48 13.51
C PRO A 198 -4.38 18.69 15.02
N PRO A 199 -3.18 19.10 15.44
CA PRO A 199 -2.91 19.40 16.83
C PRO A 199 -3.94 20.41 17.34
N ALA A 200 -4.42 20.20 18.57
CA ALA A 200 -5.41 21.07 19.18
C ALA A 200 -4.92 22.52 19.17
N VAL A 201 -5.71 23.41 18.56
CA VAL A 201 -5.37 24.83 18.48
C VAL A 201 -5.99 25.56 19.67
N GLU A 202 -5.21 26.39 20.36
CA GLU A 202 -5.65 27.11 21.57
C GLU A 202 -6.91 27.97 21.31
N SER A 203 -7.03 28.54 20.11
CA SER A 203 -8.20 29.33 19.72
C SER A 203 -9.52 28.54 19.69
N LEU A 204 -9.45 27.21 19.57
CA LEU A 204 -10.62 26.30 19.51
C LEU A 204 -10.92 25.63 20.85
N LEU A 205 -10.23 26.00 21.95
CA LEU A 205 -10.42 25.41 23.28
C LEU A 205 -11.88 25.45 23.76
N SER A 206 -12.58 26.55 23.47
CA SER A 206 -14.00 26.68 23.83
C SER A 206 -14.87 25.65 23.10
N ASP A 207 -14.59 25.41 21.82
CA ASP A 207 -15.33 24.44 21.00
C ASP A 207 -15.04 23.00 21.44
N TYR A 208 -13.77 22.71 21.77
CA TYR A 208 -13.39 21.42 22.36
C TYR A 208 -14.09 21.19 23.70
N ALA A 209 -14.13 22.19 24.58
CA ALA A 209 -14.82 22.11 25.86
C ALA A 209 -16.34 21.91 25.70
N ALA A 210 -16.95 22.51 24.68
CA ALA A 210 -18.36 22.31 24.36
C ALA A 210 -18.64 20.90 23.85
N HIS A 211 -17.80 20.39 22.95
CA HIS A 211 -17.85 19.00 22.49
C HIS A 211 -17.71 18.00 23.64
N ASP A 212 -16.76 18.23 24.55
CA ASP A 212 -16.54 17.40 25.73
C ASP A 212 -17.75 17.37 26.66
N LYS A 213 -18.36 18.55 26.92
CA LYS A 213 -19.58 18.64 27.73
C LYS A 213 -20.74 17.87 27.09
N LYS A 214 -20.91 17.98 25.77
CA LYS A 214 -21.95 17.24 25.04
C LYS A 214 -21.75 15.73 25.14
N LEU A 215 -20.52 15.27 24.91
CA LEU A 215 -20.16 13.86 25.05
C LEU A 215 -20.40 13.35 26.48
N GLN A 216 -19.99 14.12 27.50
CA GLN A 216 -20.24 13.76 28.90
C GLN A 216 -21.75 13.66 29.21
N MET A 217 -22.57 14.54 28.65
CA MET A 217 -24.02 14.49 28.79
C MET A 217 -24.60 13.24 28.13
N GLU A 218 -24.23 12.92 26.88
CA GLU A 218 -24.67 11.72 26.18
C GLU A 218 -24.26 10.43 26.91
N LEU A 219 -23.03 10.36 27.42
CA LEU A 219 -22.55 9.25 28.22
C LEU A 219 -23.35 9.10 29.53
N SER A 220 -23.66 10.20 30.20
CA SER A 220 -24.47 10.18 31.42
C SER A 220 -25.89 9.65 31.19
N LEU A 221 -26.50 9.99 30.05
CA LEU A 221 -27.81 9.49 29.63
C LEU A 221 -27.77 8.00 29.29
N ASN A 222 -26.68 7.53 28.71
CA ASN A 222 -26.44 6.11 28.42
C ASN A 222 -25.98 5.30 29.64
N GLY A 223 -26.10 5.84 30.86
CA GLY A 223 -25.79 5.14 32.11
C GLY A 223 -24.32 5.19 32.54
N PHE A 224 -23.43 5.81 31.76
CA PHE A 224 -22.02 6.05 32.11
C PHE A 224 -21.85 7.34 32.93
N SER A 225 -22.72 7.52 33.94
CA SER A 225 -22.58 8.64 34.86
C SER A 225 -21.32 8.47 35.71
N ARG A 226 -20.53 9.55 35.84
CA ARG A 226 -19.41 9.56 36.78
C ARG A 226 -20.01 9.49 38.19
N SER A 227 -20.08 8.30 38.77
CA SER A 227 -20.33 8.18 40.20
C SER A 227 -19.20 8.92 40.90
N VAL A 228 -19.50 10.07 41.47
CA VAL A 228 -18.61 10.77 42.39
C VAL A 228 -18.61 9.93 43.67
N SER A 229 -17.83 8.85 43.67
CA SER A 229 -17.56 8.07 44.87
C SER A 229 -16.66 8.91 45.78
N ARG A 230 -17.27 9.83 46.54
CA ARG A 230 -16.71 10.24 47.82
C ARG A 230 -16.76 9.02 48.73
N GLY A 231 -15.65 8.29 48.77
CA GLY A 231 -15.33 7.22 49.72
C GLY A 231 -16.34 6.06 49.78
N CYS A 232 -16.03 4.94 49.14
CA CYS A 232 -16.40 3.64 49.71
C CYS A 232 -15.53 2.53 49.11
N SER A 233 -15.16 1.60 50.00
CA SER A 233 -14.18 0.54 49.85
C SER A 233 -14.37 -0.38 48.64
N LEU A 234 -13.25 -0.95 48.21
CA LEU A 234 -13.11 -2.21 47.48
C LEU A 234 -14.33 -3.14 47.64
N GLN A 235 -15.20 -3.15 46.63
CA GLN A 235 -15.96 -4.36 46.30
C GLN A 235 -15.88 -4.56 44.79
N GLN A 236 -15.06 -5.54 44.45
CA GLN A 236 -15.02 -6.18 43.13
C GLN A 236 -16.42 -6.69 42.78
N LEU A 237 -16.88 -6.41 41.57
CA LEU A 237 -17.86 -7.25 40.87
C LEU A 237 -17.25 -7.68 39.53
N PRO A 238 -17.53 -8.92 39.10
CA PRO A 238 -16.65 -9.67 38.22
C PRO A 238 -16.80 -9.20 36.78
N VAL A 239 -15.69 -8.83 36.15
CA VAL A 239 -15.59 -8.82 34.70
C VAL A 239 -15.41 -10.27 34.28
N THR A 240 -16.47 -10.91 33.81
CA THR A 240 -16.37 -12.19 33.11
C THR A 240 -15.66 -11.94 31.77
N VAL A 241 -14.33 -12.01 31.82
CA VAL A 241 -13.50 -12.13 30.63
C VAL A 241 -13.57 -13.59 30.20
N SER A 242 -14.38 -13.87 29.17
CA SER A 242 -14.28 -15.13 28.43
C SER A 242 -13.01 -15.11 27.58
N THR A 243 -11.87 -15.38 28.20
CA THR A 243 -10.64 -15.80 27.51
C THR A 243 -10.57 -17.31 27.54
N THR A 244 -11.12 -17.96 26.52
CA THR A 244 -10.75 -19.33 26.15
C THR A 244 -9.52 -19.28 25.27
N PHE A 245 -8.35 -19.39 25.89
CA PHE A 245 -7.13 -19.86 25.23
C PHE A 245 -7.01 -21.38 25.45
N PRO A 246 -6.86 -22.21 24.41
CA PRO A 246 -6.27 -23.52 24.57
C PRO A 246 -4.74 -23.38 24.56
N LYS A 247 -4.12 -23.88 25.64
CA LYS A 247 -2.70 -24.20 25.70
C LYS A 247 -2.46 -25.53 24.98
N THR A 248 -1.55 -25.58 24.03
CA THR A 248 -0.67 -26.73 23.83
C THR A 248 0.71 -26.23 23.42
N ALA A 249 1.69 -26.64 24.21
CA ALA A 249 3.11 -26.53 23.92
C ALA A 249 3.51 -27.56 22.86
N ASP A 250 4.45 -27.18 22.00
CA ASP A 250 5.68 -27.89 21.65
C ASP A 250 6.06 -27.76 20.17
N SER A 251 7.37 -27.55 19.99
CA SER A 251 8.14 -27.49 18.74
C SER A 251 7.91 -26.27 17.83
N ILE A 252 8.88 -25.36 17.85
CA ILE A 252 9.83 -25.16 16.73
C ILE A 252 11.02 -24.36 17.30
N SER A 253 12.09 -25.10 17.57
CA SER A 253 13.45 -24.59 17.53
C SER A 253 13.90 -24.62 16.07
N GLN A 254 14.81 -23.73 15.69
CA GLN A 254 15.55 -23.65 14.41
C GLN A 254 14.81 -23.13 13.17
N MET A 255 14.97 -21.83 12.91
CA MET A 255 15.74 -21.29 11.75
C MET A 255 15.60 -19.75 11.77
N CYS A 256 16.54 -19.06 12.43
CA CYS A 256 17.57 -18.22 11.81
C CYS A 256 17.02 -17.28 10.72
N CYS A 257 16.84 -15.99 11.02
CA CYS A 257 17.88 -14.95 10.87
C CYS A 257 18.50 -14.91 9.47
N CYS A 258 17.87 -14.15 8.58
CA CYS A 258 18.38 -13.43 7.39
C CYS A 258 17.11 -12.93 6.68
N CYS A 259 16.75 -11.66 6.61
CA CYS A 259 17.51 -10.55 6.05
C CYS A 259 17.04 -9.23 6.69
N PHE A 260 17.86 -8.70 7.61
CA PHE A 260 18.00 -7.26 7.80
C PHE A 260 19.40 -6.92 7.28
N PHE A 261 19.52 -5.82 6.54
CA PHE A 261 20.70 -5.24 5.84
C PHE A 261 20.61 -5.30 4.31
N PHE A 262 19.95 -4.32 3.69
CA PHE A 262 20.56 -3.14 3.06
C PHE A 262 19.48 -2.19 2.51
#